data_AF-A0A8T8CVB1-F1
#
_entry.id   AF-A0A8T8CVB1-F1
#
_cell.length_a   1.000
_cell.length_b   1.000
_cell.length_c   1.000
_cell.angle_alpha   90.00
_cell.angle_beta   90.00
_cell.angle_gamma   90.00
#
_symmetry.space_group_name_H-M   'P 1'
#
loop_
_entity.id
_entity.type
_entity.pdbx_description
1 polymer ?
#
loop_
_entity_poly.entity_id
_entity_poly.type
_entity_poly.pdbx_seq_one_letter_code
_entity_poly.pdbx_strand_id
1 'polypeptide(L)'
;MPKATLPGLSLCSNAVLRRATRKLGQFYDDVLAPSGLKATQQGLLYQIHIGDEPAMGAIAAALVMDLSALGHTLKPLIRDGYVETFTDPDDRRIKRVRLTPQGSVKLDEAMKLWRVAQQRFEDIVGKEQAARLRSALDDIAALDFGIPPAAP
;
A
#
# COMPACT_ATOMS: atom_id res chain seq x y z
N MET A 1 -2.94 15.45 -28.68
CA MET A 1 -3.86 16.37 -27.97
C MET A 1 -3.04 17.20 -27.00
N PRO A 2 -3.17 18.53 -26.97
CA PRO A 2 -2.52 19.34 -25.93
C PRO A 2 -3.09 18.86 -24.59
N LYS A 3 -2.23 18.67 -23.58
CA LYS A 3 -2.68 18.47 -22.20
C LYS A 3 -3.47 19.72 -21.85
N ALA A 4 -4.80 19.65 -21.94
CA ALA A 4 -5.67 20.73 -21.49
C ALA A 4 -5.19 21.14 -20.09
N THR A 5 -5.04 22.44 -19.86
CA THR A 5 -4.60 23.00 -18.59
C THR A 5 -5.65 22.67 -17.53
N LEU A 6 -5.60 21.45 -17.01
CA LEU A 6 -6.49 20.99 -15.96
C LEU A 6 -6.21 21.86 -14.72
N PRO A 7 -7.24 22.31 -14.00
CA PRO A 7 -7.03 23.05 -12.77
C PRO A 7 -6.17 22.21 -11.79
N GLY A 8 -5.15 22.84 -11.21
CA GLY A 8 -4.27 22.22 -10.20
C GLY A 8 -2.80 22.62 -10.33
N LEU A 9 -2.03 22.35 -9.28
CA LEU A 9 -0.58 22.61 -9.20
C LEU A 9 0.21 21.61 -10.06
N SER A 10 0.18 21.78 -11.38
CA SER A 10 0.78 20.83 -12.34
C SER A 10 2.31 20.76 -12.29
N LEU A 11 2.98 21.78 -11.76
CA LEU A 11 4.43 21.81 -11.53
C LEU A 11 4.83 21.21 -10.17
N CYS A 12 3.88 20.96 -9.27
CA CYS A 12 4.16 20.40 -7.95
C CYS A 12 4.11 18.87 -7.99
N SER A 13 5.26 18.20 -7.82
CA SER A 13 5.37 16.74 -7.80
C SER A 13 4.41 16.10 -6.79
N ASN A 14 4.32 16.64 -5.57
CA ASN A 14 3.40 16.14 -4.54
C ASN A 14 1.92 16.22 -4.99
N ALA A 15 1.51 17.35 -5.59
CA ALA A 15 0.12 17.51 -6.05
C ALA A 15 -0.23 16.55 -7.19
N VAL A 16 0.70 16.37 -8.14
CA VAL A 16 0.55 15.42 -9.25
C VAL A 16 0.50 13.98 -8.75
N LEU A 17 1.40 13.60 -7.83
CA LEU A 17 1.43 12.28 -7.18
C LEU A 17 0.12 12.00 -6.45
N ARG A 18 -0.33 12.89 -5.56
CA ARG A 18 -1.61 12.70 -4.84
C ARG A 18 -2.81 12.50 -5.76
N ARG A 19 -2.86 13.20 -6.89
CA ARG A 19 -3.93 13.02 -7.89
C ARG A 19 -3.81 11.65 -8.57
N ALA A 20 -2.60 11.26 -8.97
CA ALA A 20 -2.34 9.96 -9.58
C ALA A 20 -2.68 8.82 -8.61
N THR A 21 -2.21 8.87 -7.36
CA THR A 21 -2.51 7.90 -6.31
C THR A 21 -4.01 7.72 -6.10
N ARG A 22 -4.79 8.82 -6.04
CA ARG A 22 -6.26 8.69 -5.92
C ARG A 22 -6.89 8.00 -7.12
N LYS A 23 -6.50 8.37 -8.34
CA LYS A 23 -7.06 7.77 -9.57
C LYS A 23 -6.69 6.29 -9.69
N LEU A 24 -5.44 5.96 -9.37
CA LEU A 24 -4.95 4.58 -9.42
C LEU A 24 -5.56 3.75 -8.29
N GLY A 25 -5.63 4.28 -7.07
CA GLY A 25 -6.28 3.65 -5.93
C GLY A 25 -7.73 3.28 -6.23
N GLN A 26 -8.52 4.23 -6.78
CA GLN A 26 -9.90 3.94 -7.20
C GLN A 26 -9.96 2.79 -8.20
N PHE A 27 -9.09 2.78 -9.20
CA PHE A 27 -9.05 1.70 -10.19
C PHE A 27 -8.73 0.33 -9.56
N TYR A 28 -7.75 0.26 -8.66
CA TYR A 28 -7.42 -1.00 -7.98
C TYR A 28 -8.54 -1.43 -7.03
N ASP A 29 -9.14 -0.50 -6.29
CA ASP A 29 -10.29 -0.77 -5.43
C ASP A 29 -11.49 -1.30 -6.23
N ASP A 30 -11.78 -0.72 -7.40
CA ASP A 30 -12.86 -1.17 -8.28
C ASP A 30 -12.63 -2.61 -8.78
N VAL A 31 -11.38 -2.95 -9.15
CA VAL A 31 -11.03 -4.30 -9.60
C VAL A 31 -11.02 -5.31 -8.44
N LEU A 32 -10.61 -4.88 -7.25
CA LEU A 32 -10.56 -5.72 -6.05
C LEU A 32 -11.91 -5.89 -5.37
N ALA A 33 -12.91 -5.06 -5.68
CA ALA A 33 -14.23 -5.06 -5.05
C ALA A 33 -14.87 -6.46 -4.90
N PRO A 34 -14.77 -7.40 -5.86
CA PRO A 34 -15.30 -8.77 -5.69
C PRO A 34 -14.67 -9.56 -4.54
N SER A 35 -13.43 -9.25 -4.12
CA SER A 35 -12.81 -9.87 -2.95
C SER A 35 -13.36 -9.35 -1.62
N GLY A 36 -14.06 -8.22 -1.63
CA GLY A 36 -14.45 -7.49 -0.43
C GLY A 36 -13.32 -6.72 0.25
N LEU A 37 -12.12 -6.67 -0.34
CA LEU A 37 -10.97 -5.92 0.15
C LEU A 37 -10.70 -4.66 -0.68
N LYS A 38 -10.21 -3.63 -0.02
CA LYS A 38 -9.54 -2.49 -0.67
C LYS A 38 -8.10 -2.84 -1.05
N ALA A 39 -7.52 -2.11 -1.98
CA ALA A 39 -6.12 -2.23 -2.40
C ALA A 39 -5.15 -2.08 -1.22
N THR A 40 -5.42 -1.16 -0.28
CA THR A 40 -4.62 -0.98 0.92
C THR A 40 -4.65 -2.20 1.84
N GLN A 41 -5.82 -2.85 1.97
CA GLN A 41 -5.99 -4.06 2.77
C GLN A 41 -5.32 -5.26 2.10
N GLN A 42 -5.48 -5.43 0.79
CA GLN A 42 -4.80 -6.49 0.03
C GLN A 42 -3.28 -6.35 0.13
N GLY A 43 -2.76 -5.12 -0.04
CA GLY A 43 -1.32 -4.84 0.10
C GLY A 43 -0.81 -5.17 1.50
N LEU A 44 -1.58 -4.86 2.55
CA LEU A 44 -1.22 -5.21 3.91
C LEU A 44 -1.20 -6.73 4.17
N LEU A 45 -2.19 -7.48 3.67
CA LEU A 45 -2.16 -8.94 3.76
C LEU A 45 -0.92 -9.53 3.06
N TYR A 46 -0.56 -8.98 1.89
CA TYR A 46 0.64 -9.39 1.17
C TYR A 46 1.92 -9.10 1.98
N GLN A 47 2.04 -7.92 2.58
CA GLN A 47 3.19 -7.56 3.42
C GLN A 47 3.33 -8.49 4.64
N ILE A 48 2.21 -8.85 5.28
CA ILE A 48 2.20 -9.80 6.40
C ILE A 48 2.65 -11.20 5.92
N HIS A 49 2.19 -11.63 4.74
CA HIS A 49 2.56 -12.91 4.16
C HIS A 49 4.05 -13.03 3.86
N ILE A 50 4.64 -12.03 3.19
CA ILE A 50 6.07 -12.07 2.84
C ILE A 50 6.98 -11.80 4.03
N GLY A 51 6.48 -11.09 5.05
CA GLY A 51 7.24 -10.71 6.23
C GLY A 51 7.33 -11.79 7.32
N ASP A 52 6.63 -12.92 7.12
CA ASP A 52 6.55 -14.08 8.03
C ASP A 52 6.42 -13.70 9.51
N GLU A 53 5.19 -13.37 9.90
CA GLU A 53 4.85 -12.87 11.23
C GLU A 53 5.57 -11.55 11.63
N PRO A 54 5.59 -10.51 10.78
CA PRO A 54 6.39 -9.31 11.02
C PRO A 54 5.92 -8.51 12.24
N ALA A 55 6.85 -7.75 12.84
CA ALA A 55 6.51 -6.74 13.83
C ALA A 55 5.69 -5.60 13.21
N MET A 56 4.66 -5.12 13.91
CA MET A 56 3.83 -4.00 13.45
C MET A 56 4.65 -2.74 13.16
N GLY A 57 5.68 -2.48 13.97
CA GLY A 57 6.59 -1.35 13.76
C GLY A 57 7.36 -1.43 12.45
N ALA A 58 7.75 -2.64 12.02
CA ALA A 58 8.42 -2.84 10.75
C ALA A 58 7.50 -2.57 9.55
N ILE A 59 6.24 -3.03 9.62
CA ILE A 59 5.23 -2.71 8.60
C ILE A 59 4.97 -1.20 8.54
N ALA A 60 4.80 -0.56 9.69
CA ALA A 60 4.53 0.88 9.77
C ALA A 60 5.67 1.69 9.13
N ALA A 61 6.92 1.35 9.43
CA ALA A 61 8.10 1.94 8.81
C ALA A 61 8.14 1.70 7.29
N ALA A 62 7.93 0.46 6.84
CA ALA A 62 7.95 0.12 5.42
C ALA A 62 6.86 0.84 4.61
N LEU A 63 5.72 1.15 5.21
CA LEU A 63 4.62 1.87 4.57
C LEU A 63 4.64 3.38 4.84
N VAL A 64 5.68 3.89 5.50
CA VAL A 64 5.83 5.32 5.88
C VAL A 64 4.57 5.84 6.57
N MET A 65 4.06 5.07 7.54
CA MET A 65 2.88 5.40 8.32
C MET A 65 3.13 5.24 9.82
N ASP A 66 2.37 5.97 10.63
CA ASP A 66 2.36 5.74 12.07
C ASP A 66 1.60 4.46 12.45
N LEU A 67 1.82 3.97 13.67
CA LEU A 67 1.18 2.76 14.19
C LEU A 67 -0.34 2.89 14.33
N SER A 68 -0.88 4.10 14.50
CA SER A 68 -2.32 4.34 14.62
C SER A 68 -3.01 4.15 13.28
N ALA A 69 -2.44 4.71 12.20
CA ALA A 69 -2.88 4.53 10.83
C ALA A 69 -2.82 3.06 10.39
N LEU A 70 -1.74 2.36 10.75
CA LEU A 70 -1.64 0.92 10.53
C LEU A 70 -2.72 0.16 11.31
N GLY A 71 -2.91 0.47 12.59
CA GLY A 71 -3.93 -0.13 13.44
C GLY A 71 -5.35 0.06 12.90
N HIS A 72 -5.67 1.24 12.35
CA HIS A 72 -6.94 1.51 11.69
C HIS A 72 -7.18 0.59 10.47
N THR A 73 -6.13 0.34 9.69
CA THR A 73 -6.19 -0.54 8.51
C THR A 73 -6.29 -2.02 8.91
N LEU A 74 -5.62 -2.43 9.99
CA LEU A 74 -5.67 -3.80 10.52
C LEU A 74 -6.99 -4.16 11.18
N LYS A 75 -7.65 -3.20 11.84
CA LYS A 75 -8.89 -3.44 12.60
C LYS A 75 -9.97 -4.25 11.84
N PRO A 76 -10.36 -3.89 10.60
CA PRO A 76 -11.32 -4.71 9.84
C PRO A 76 -10.78 -6.09 9.48
N LEU A 77 -9.48 -6.22 9.17
CA LEU A 77 -8.87 -7.52 8.83
C LEU A 77 -8.84 -8.48 10.01
N ILE A 78 -8.62 -7.96 11.23
CA ILE A 78 -8.69 -8.73 12.48
C ILE A 78 -10.13 -9.11 12.79
N ARG A 79 -11.07 -8.15 12.70
CA ARG A 79 -12.50 -8.39 12.92
C ARG A 79 -13.04 -9.49 12.00
N ASP A 80 -12.61 -9.50 10.74
CA ASP A 80 -13.07 -10.46 9.73
C ASP A 80 -12.30 -11.80 9.77
N GLY A 81 -11.36 -11.94 10.72
CA GLY A 81 -10.63 -13.18 10.97
C GLY A 81 -9.49 -13.46 9.98
N TYR A 82 -9.06 -12.47 9.18
CA TYR A 82 -7.96 -12.64 8.22
C TYR A 82 -6.57 -12.49 8.84
N VAL A 83 -6.47 -11.65 9.86
CA VAL A 83 -5.20 -11.35 10.54
C VAL A 83 -5.38 -11.56 12.04
N GLU A 84 -4.36 -12.09 12.69
CA GLU A 84 -4.28 -12.06 14.15
C GLU A 84 -3.01 -11.36 14.62
N THR A 85 -3.09 -10.81 15.83
CA THR A 85 -1.98 -10.11 16.47
C THR A 85 -1.55 -10.88 17.70
N PHE A 86 -0.25 -10.97 17.92
CA PHE A 86 0.31 -11.63 19.09
C PHE A 86 1.52 -10.86 19.60
N THR A 87 1.91 -11.15 20.85
CA THR A 87 3.09 -10.54 21.46
C THR A 87 4.32 -11.31 21.02
N ASP A 88 5.40 -10.58 20.70
CA ASP A 88 6.68 -11.20 20.35
C ASP A 88 7.19 -12.10 21.52
N PRO A 89 7.73 -13.30 21.23
CA PRO A 89 8.20 -14.23 22.25
C PRO A 89 9.35 -13.68 23.12
N ASP A 90 10.19 -12.81 22.54
CA ASP A 90 11.44 -12.34 23.14
C ASP A 90 11.29 -10.92 23.73
N ASP A 91 10.38 -10.09 23.22
CA ASP A 91 10.04 -8.78 23.82
C ASP A 91 8.54 -8.50 23.88
N ARG A 92 8.00 -8.48 25.12
CA ARG A 92 6.57 -8.25 25.37
C ARG A 92 6.03 -6.89 24.90
N ARG A 93 6.92 -5.94 24.61
CA ARG A 93 6.56 -4.61 24.09
C ARG A 93 6.30 -4.63 22.58
N ILE A 94 6.77 -5.66 21.87
CA ILE A 94 6.59 -5.79 20.43
C ILE A 94 5.30 -6.56 20.14
N LYS A 95 4.48 -5.99 19.25
CA LYS A 95 3.32 -6.67 18.67
C LYS A 95 3.65 -7.13 17.26
N ARG A 96 3.39 -8.41 17.01
CA ARG A 96 3.49 -9.07 15.70
C ARG A 96 2.12 -9.34 15.13
N VAL A 97 2.09 -9.51 13.82
CA VAL A 97 0.87 -9.84 13.07
C VAL A 97 1.13 -11.01 12.15
N ARG A 98 0.14 -11.86 11.93
CA ARG A 98 0.22 -12.96 10.97
C ARG A 98 -1.11 -13.20 10.28
N LEU A 99 -1.06 -13.84 9.12
CA LEU A 99 -2.27 -14.32 8.45
C LEU A 99 -2.83 -15.54 9.17
N THR A 100 -4.14 -15.58 9.32
CA THR A 100 -4.83 -16.83 9.68
C THR A 100 -4.95 -17.72 8.43
N PRO A 101 -5.37 -18.99 8.57
CA PRO A 101 -5.68 -19.82 7.40
C PRO A 101 -6.72 -19.18 6.46
N GLN A 102 -7.74 -18.52 7.03
CA GLN A 102 -8.74 -17.76 6.25
C GLN A 102 -8.11 -16.53 5.56
N GLY A 103 -7.18 -15.85 6.25
CA GLY A 103 -6.42 -14.74 5.69
C GLY A 103 -5.58 -15.12 4.49
N SER A 104 -4.92 -16.29 4.53
CA SER A 104 -4.14 -16.81 3.40
C SER A 104 -5.02 -17.09 2.18
N VAL A 105 -6.16 -17.76 2.38
CA VAL A 105 -7.15 -17.97 1.29
C VAL A 105 -7.63 -16.64 0.73
N LYS A 106 -7.90 -15.66 1.61
CA LYS A 106 -8.38 -14.34 1.20
C LYS A 106 -7.33 -13.54 0.41
N LEU A 107 -6.06 -13.65 0.81
CA LEU A 107 -4.96 -13.07 0.06
C LEU A 107 -4.87 -13.69 -1.33
N ASP A 108 -4.99 -15.01 -1.47
CA ASP A 108 -4.95 -15.67 -2.77
C ASP A 108 -6.08 -15.22 -3.72
N GLU A 109 -7.29 -15.05 -3.20
CA GLU A 109 -8.42 -14.47 -3.94
C GLU A 109 -8.09 -13.05 -4.43
N ALA A 110 -7.63 -12.18 -3.53
CA ALA A 110 -7.32 -10.79 -3.84
C ALA A 110 -6.12 -10.66 -4.79
N MET A 111 -5.12 -11.54 -4.68
CA MET A 111 -3.95 -11.54 -5.57
C MET A 111 -4.32 -11.86 -7.02
N LYS A 112 -5.34 -12.69 -7.26
CA LYS A 112 -5.83 -12.95 -8.63
C LYS A 112 -6.41 -11.67 -9.26
N LEU A 113 -7.20 -10.91 -8.51
CA LEU A 113 -7.78 -9.64 -8.97
C LEU A 113 -6.71 -8.55 -9.10
N TRP A 114 -5.78 -8.46 -8.15
CA TRP A 114 -4.64 -7.55 -8.23
C TRP A 114 -3.81 -7.77 -9.50
N ARG A 115 -3.57 -9.03 -9.90
CA ARG A 115 -2.87 -9.32 -11.17
C ARG A 115 -3.62 -8.77 -12.38
N VAL A 116 -4.96 -8.82 -12.39
CA VAL A 116 -5.77 -8.22 -13.46
C VAL A 116 -5.60 -6.71 -13.50
N ALA A 117 -5.67 -6.04 -12.34
CA ALA A 117 -5.45 -4.59 -12.24
C ALA A 117 -4.03 -4.22 -12.72
N GLN A 118 -3.02 -4.93 -12.25
CA GLN A 118 -1.62 -4.70 -12.58
C GLN A 118 -1.34 -4.93 -14.07
N GLN A 119 -1.84 -6.03 -14.65
CA GLN A 119 -1.69 -6.31 -16.07
C GLN A 119 -2.35 -5.22 -16.90
N ARG A 120 -3.56 -4.80 -16.54
CA ARG A 120 -4.26 -3.72 -17.25
C ARG A 120 -3.51 -2.40 -17.18
N PHE A 121 -2.92 -2.07 -16.04
CA PHE A 121 -2.07 -0.89 -15.90
C PHE A 121 -0.85 -0.98 -16.83
N GLU A 122 -0.16 -2.12 -16.83
CA GLU A 122 1.01 -2.35 -17.68
C GLU A 122 0.68 -2.40 -19.19
N ASP A 123 -0.50 -2.84 -19.57
CA ASP A 123 -0.96 -2.83 -20.97
C ASP A 123 -1.20 -1.40 -21.48
N ILE A 124 -1.70 -0.51 -20.63
CA ILE A 124 -1.97 0.89 -20.97
C ILE A 124 -0.68 1.74 -20.93
N VAL A 125 0.15 1.53 -19.91
CA VAL A 125 1.34 2.36 -19.65
C VAL A 125 2.59 1.84 -20.34
N GLY A 126 2.66 0.52 -20.58
CA GLY A 126 3.85 -0.19 -21.00
C GLY A 126 4.65 -0.73 -19.80
N LYS A 127 5.05 -2.00 -19.87
CA LYS A 127 5.78 -2.70 -18.79
C LYS A 127 7.05 -1.99 -18.34
N GLU A 128 7.85 -1.51 -19.29
CA GLU A 128 9.09 -0.80 -18.99
C GLU A 128 8.83 0.52 -18.25
N GLN A 129 7.85 1.30 -18.72
CA GLN A 129 7.50 2.57 -18.10
C GLN A 129 6.88 2.36 -16.71
N ALA A 130 6.08 1.31 -16.54
CA ALA A 130 5.54 0.92 -15.24
C ALA A 130 6.64 0.50 -14.25
N ALA A 131 7.67 -0.22 -14.71
CA ALA A 131 8.83 -0.59 -13.90
C ALA A 131 9.66 0.64 -13.50
N ARG A 132 9.94 1.54 -14.46
CA ARG A 132 10.64 2.82 -14.19
C ARG A 132 9.88 3.69 -13.19
N LEU A 133 8.55 3.73 -13.29
CA LEU A 133 7.71 4.45 -12.33
C LEU A 133 7.86 3.88 -10.92
N ARG A 134 7.79 2.55 -10.77
CA ARG A 134 7.96 1.89 -9.46
C ARG A 134 9.33 2.21 -8.86
N SER A 135 10.40 2.05 -9.64
CA SER A 135 11.76 2.39 -9.20
C SER A 135 11.88 3.83 -8.73
N ALA A 136 11.37 4.79 -9.51
CA ALA A 136 11.44 6.21 -9.13
C ALA A 136 10.63 6.53 -7.86
N LEU A 137 9.51 5.83 -7.64
CA LEU A 137 8.71 5.99 -6.43
C LEU A 137 9.39 5.37 -5.21
N ASP A 138 10.04 4.22 -5.37
CA ASP A 138 10.82 3.56 -4.31
C ASP A 138 12.03 4.44 -3.91
N ASP A 139 12.73 5.01 -4.89
CA ASP A 139 13.82 5.96 -4.65
C ASP A 139 13.34 7.17 -3.84
N ILE A 140 12.18 7.74 -4.19
CA ILE A 140 11.57 8.86 -3.45
C ILE A 140 11.18 8.45 -2.03
N ALA A 141 10.63 7.25 -1.84
CA ALA A 141 10.21 6.75 -0.53
C ALA A 141 11.40 6.53 0.43
N ALA A 142 12.59 6.27 -0.12
CA ALA A 142 13.82 6.10 0.65
C ALA A 142 14.53 7.42 1.01
N LEU A 143 14.09 8.57 0.49
CA LEU A 143 14.70 9.86 0.77
C LEU A 143 14.37 10.35 2.18
N ASP A 144 15.38 10.84 2.89
CA ASP A 144 15.21 11.72 4.04
C ASP A 144 15.26 13.18 3.55
N PHE A 145 14.09 13.80 3.41
CA PHE A 145 13.98 15.18 2.95
C PHE A 145 14.51 16.19 3.97
N GLY A 146 14.62 15.81 5.26
CA GLY A 146 14.79 16.76 6.36
C GLY A 146 13.67 17.81 6.43
N ILE A 147 13.67 18.62 7.49
CA ILE A 147 12.89 19.85 7.52
C ILE A 147 13.87 20.99 7.23
N PRO A 148 13.71 21.75 6.15
CA PRO A 148 14.53 22.93 5.93
C PRO A 148 14.43 23.85 7.16
N PRO A 149 15.53 24.46 7.64
CA PRO A 149 15.45 25.48 8.68
C PRO A 149 14.41 26.50 8.22
N ALA A 150 13.43 26.78 9.08
CA ALA A 150 12.16 27.42 8.74
C ALA A 150 12.31 28.44 7.60
N ALA A 151 11.63 28.16 6.48
CA ALA A 151 11.39 29.19 5.49
C ALA A 151 10.67 30.37 6.19
N PRO A 152 11.01 31.63 5.83
CA PRO A 152 10.56 32.82 6.54
C PRO A 152 9.04 32.91 6.69
#